data_AF-P0DW49-F1
#
_entry.id   AF-P0DW49-F1
#
_cell.length_a   1.000
_cell.length_b   1.000
_cell.length_c   1.000
_cell.angle_alpha   90.00
_cell.angle_beta   90.00
_cell.angle_gamma   90.00
#
_symmetry.space_group_name_H-M   'P 1'
#
loop_
_entity.id
_entity.type
_entity.pdbx_description
1 polymer ?
#
loop_
_entity_poly.entity_id
_entity_poly.type
_entity_poly.pdbx_seq_one_letter_code
_entity_poly.pdbx_strand_id
1 'polypeptide(L)'
;MHNHNKIANKELVVNWHITEACNYRCGYCFAKWGKQKGELIQDVASISQLMDAISGLPAVLNQMHAANFEGVRLNLVGGETFLNYRKIKEVVKQAKKRGLKLSAITNGSRINNDFINLIANNFASIGFSVDSVDNSTNLNIGRVEKNAVMNPEKIIHTIASIRAINPKIEIKVNTVVSDLNKSEDLSDFIGQVMPNKWKIFKVLPVVANHHLISEEQFTRFLRRHQRFGEIIYAEDNTEMVDSYIMIDPIGRFFQNSDFNNGYYYSRPILQVGIHQAFNEINFNANKFYSRYKRASLN
;
A
#
# COMPACT_ATOMS: atom_id res chain seq x y z
N MET A 1 -27.31 6.75 27.71
CA MET A 1 -26.58 5.48 27.51
C MET A 1 -26.17 5.36 26.05
N HIS A 2 -25.02 5.88 25.62
CA HIS A 2 -24.33 5.48 24.39
C HIS A 2 -22.84 5.79 24.57
N ASN A 3 -22.07 4.74 24.86
CA ASN A 3 -20.64 4.81 25.04
C ASN A 3 -19.99 4.79 23.63
N HIS A 4 -19.96 5.95 22.97
CA HIS A 4 -19.29 6.09 21.68
C HIS A 4 -17.78 6.15 21.90
N ASN A 5 -17.12 5.00 21.69
CA ASN A 5 -15.66 4.91 21.58
C ASN A 5 -15.15 5.99 20.60
N LYS A 6 -14.34 6.93 21.11
CA LYS A 6 -13.64 7.95 20.31
C LYS A 6 -12.75 7.26 19.27
N ILE A 7 -13.21 7.19 18.03
CA ILE A 7 -12.41 6.77 16.88
C ILE A 7 -11.40 7.89 16.60
N ALA A 8 -10.13 7.65 16.94
CA ALA A 8 -9.07 8.67 16.90
C ALA A 8 -8.60 9.04 15.48
N ASN A 9 -9.00 8.31 14.45
CA ASN A 9 -8.61 8.60 13.07
C ASN A 9 -9.84 8.84 12.19
N LYS A 10 -10.09 10.11 11.85
CA LYS A 10 -11.18 10.55 10.97
C LYS A 10 -10.78 10.57 9.49
N GLU A 11 -9.59 10.08 9.14
CA GLU A 11 -9.11 10.01 7.77
C GLU A 11 -9.36 8.62 7.18
N LEU A 12 -10.15 8.56 6.11
CA LEU A 12 -10.39 7.36 5.33
C LEU A 12 -9.18 7.09 4.41
N VAL A 13 -8.71 5.84 4.36
CA VAL A 13 -7.63 5.45 3.44
C VAL A 13 -8.18 4.58 2.32
N VAL A 14 -8.05 5.06 1.10
CA VAL A 14 -8.43 4.33 -0.13
C VAL A 14 -7.16 3.96 -0.87
N ASN A 15 -7.00 2.70 -1.26
CA ASN A 15 -5.82 2.21 -1.97
C ASN A 15 -6.19 2.04 -3.44
N TRP A 16 -5.64 2.88 -4.31
CA TRP A 16 -5.82 2.72 -5.74
C TRP A 16 -4.58 2.07 -6.33
N HIS A 17 -4.75 0.84 -6.82
CA HIS A 17 -3.77 0.15 -7.63
C HIS A 17 -3.77 0.77 -9.01
N ILE A 18 -2.95 1.79 -9.20
CA ILE A 18 -3.07 2.71 -10.34
C ILE A 18 -2.71 2.06 -11.69
N THR A 19 -1.93 0.98 -11.64
CA THR A 19 -1.48 0.20 -12.79
C THR A 19 -1.07 -1.19 -12.34
N GLU A 20 -1.19 -2.18 -13.23
CA GLU A 20 -0.57 -3.51 -13.08
C GLU A 20 0.91 -3.50 -13.51
N ALA A 21 1.31 -2.51 -14.33
CA ALA A 21 2.66 -2.45 -14.86
C ALA A 21 3.69 -2.31 -13.74
N CYS A 22 4.74 -3.15 -13.79
CA CYS A 22 5.86 -3.12 -12.86
C CYS A 22 7.15 -3.47 -13.61
N ASN A 23 8.25 -2.83 -13.22
CA ASN A 23 9.58 -3.15 -13.73
C ASN A 23 10.28 -4.28 -12.94
N TYR A 24 9.70 -4.69 -11.82
CA TYR A 24 10.07 -5.89 -11.07
C TYR A 24 9.11 -7.04 -11.39
N ARG A 25 9.46 -8.25 -10.94
CA ARG A 25 8.75 -9.50 -11.26
C ARG A 25 8.70 -10.42 -10.04
N CYS A 26 8.33 -9.85 -8.89
CA CYS A 26 8.29 -10.57 -7.62
C CYS A 26 7.37 -11.80 -7.70
N GLY A 27 7.85 -12.94 -7.19
CA GLY A 27 7.13 -14.22 -7.23
C GLY A 27 5.79 -14.20 -6.50
N TYR A 28 5.72 -13.47 -5.37
CA TYR A 28 4.51 -13.28 -4.56
C TYR A 28 3.83 -11.92 -4.78
N CYS A 29 3.98 -11.32 -5.96
CA CYS A 29 3.27 -10.07 -6.26
C CYS A 29 1.76 -10.30 -6.36
N PHE A 30 0.98 -9.62 -5.51
CA PHE A 30 -0.48 -9.71 -5.46
C PHE A 30 -1.19 -8.69 -6.35
N ALA A 31 -0.46 -7.71 -6.89
CA ALA A 31 -0.98 -6.70 -7.80
C ALA A 31 -0.96 -7.19 -9.25
N LYS A 32 -1.64 -8.31 -9.52
CA LYS A 32 -1.76 -8.92 -10.85
C LYS A 32 -3.24 -9.10 -11.20
N TRP A 33 -3.63 -8.59 -12.37
CA TRP A 33 -5.00 -8.63 -12.90
C TRP A 33 -5.08 -9.26 -14.30
N GLY A 34 -3.97 -9.80 -14.82
CA GLY A 34 -3.94 -10.48 -16.10
C GLY A 34 -3.79 -9.53 -17.29
N LYS A 35 -3.08 -8.41 -17.11
CA LYS A 35 -2.83 -7.36 -18.11
C LYS A 35 -4.13 -6.76 -18.65
N GLN A 36 -5.00 -6.34 -17.75
CA GLN A 36 -6.26 -5.71 -18.12
C GLN A 36 -6.02 -4.47 -18.99
N LYS A 37 -6.86 -4.31 -20.02
CA LYS A 37 -6.88 -3.11 -20.86
C LYS A 37 -7.73 -2.03 -20.18
N GLY A 38 -7.44 -0.77 -20.47
CA GLY A 38 -8.27 0.34 -20.02
C GLY A 38 -7.99 0.79 -18.59
N GLU A 39 -6.74 0.68 -18.11
CA GLU A 39 -6.37 1.28 -16.82
C GLU A 39 -6.74 2.77 -16.80
N LEU A 40 -7.42 3.22 -15.75
CA LEU A 40 -7.93 4.59 -15.67
C LEU A 40 -6.82 5.64 -15.68
N ILE A 41 -5.61 5.28 -15.27
CA ILE A 41 -4.42 6.16 -15.28
C ILE A 41 -4.00 6.61 -16.69
N GLN A 42 -4.53 5.98 -17.74
CA GLN A 42 -4.19 6.31 -19.13
C GLN A 42 -4.95 7.55 -19.64
N ASP A 43 -6.05 7.94 -18.99
CA ASP A 43 -6.94 9.01 -19.44
C ASP A 43 -7.23 10.01 -18.32
N VAL A 44 -7.03 11.30 -18.60
CA VAL A 44 -7.20 12.38 -17.61
C VAL A 44 -8.66 12.52 -17.17
N ALA A 45 -9.62 12.27 -18.05
CA ALA A 45 -11.04 12.35 -17.70
C ALA A 45 -11.42 11.25 -16.71
N SER A 46 -10.95 10.02 -16.95
CA SER A 46 -11.12 8.86 -16.07
C SER A 46 -10.48 9.08 -14.70
N ILE A 47 -9.26 9.63 -14.64
CA ILE A 47 -8.62 10.02 -13.36
C ILE A 47 -9.50 11.04 -12.63
N SER A 48 -9.98 12.07 -13.32
CA SER A 48 -10.82 13.11 -12.72
C SER A 48 -12.11 12.52 -12.13
N GLN A 49 -12.84 11.71 -12.91
CA GLN A 49 -14.09 11.09 -12.47
C GLN A 49 -13.88 10.12 -11.30
N LEU A 50 -12.78 9.34 -11.31
CA LEU A 50 -12.45 8.47 -10.19
C LEU A 50 -12.14 9.28 -8.92
N MET A 51 -11.44 10.41 -9.05
CA MET A 51 -11.14 11.30 -7.92
C MET A 51 -12.40 11.96 -7.37
N ASP A 52 -13.34 12.36 -8.23
CA ASP A 52 -14.67 12.84 -7.81
C ASP A 52 -15.40 11.76 -7.00
N ALA A 53 -15.45 10.54 -7.52
CA ALA A 53 -16.04 9.40 -6.83
C ALA A 53 -15.39 9.15 -5.46
N ILE A 54 -14.05 9.01 -5.41
CA ILE A 54 -13.30 8.75 -4.18
C ILE A 54 -13.53 9.85 -3.14
N SER A 55 -13.62 11.12 -3.57
CA SER A 55 -13.87 12.25 -2.66
C SER A 55 -15.24 12.18 -1.96
N GLY A 56 -16.23 11.53 -2.59
CA GLY A 56 -17.57 11.31 -2.03
C GLY A 56 -17.69 10.08 -1.12
N LEU A 57 -16.68 9.20 -1.08
CA LEU A 57 -16.74 7.94 -0.33
C LEU A 57 -16.96 8.11 1.20
N PRO A 58 -16.38 9.12 1.88
CA PRO A 58 -16.68 9.36 3.30
C PRO A 58 -18.18 9.51 3.58
N ALA A 59 -18.93 10.21 2.72
CA ALA A 59 -20.37 10.41 2.91
C ALA A 59 -21.13 9.06 2.85
N VAL A 60 -20.77 8.22 1.89
CA VAL A 60 -21.32 6.86 1.74
C VAL A 60 -21.05 6.02 3.00
N LEU A 61 -19.80 6.01 3.48
CA LEU A 61 -19.42 5.20 4.64
C LEU A 61 -20.00 5.73 5.96
N ASN A 62 -20.07 7.05 6.13
CA ASN A 62 -20.66 7.67 7.30
C ASN A 62 -22.15 7.31 7.40
N GLN A 63 -22.86 7.26 6.27
CA GLN A 63 -24.25 6.82 6.20
C GLN A 63 -24.40 5.30 6.43
N MET A 64 -23.60 4.47 5.76
CA MET A 64 -23.75 3.01 5.80
C MET A 64 -23.29 2.37 7.12
N HIS A 65 -22.27 2.94 7.78
CA HIS A 65 -21.60 2.30 8.91
C HIS A 65 -21.60 3.16 10.19
N ALA A 66 -22.35 4.28 10.22
CA ALA A 66 -22.30 5.25 11.31
C ALA A 66 -20.85 5.70 11.64
N ALA A 67 -20.02 5.81 10.61
CA ALA A 67 -18.65 6.29 10.72
C ALA A 67 -18.61 7.84 10.80
N ASN A 68 -17.41 8.39 11.05
CA ASN A 68 -17.21 9.84 11.12
C ASN A 68 -15.93 10.26 10.37
N PHE A 69 -15.81 9.81 9.12
CA PHE A 69 -14.72 10.19 8.23
C PHE A 69 -14.91 11.65 7.76
N GLU A 70 -13.89 12.47 7.94
CA GLU A 70 -13.86 13.90 7.58
C GLU A 70 -13.01 14.19 6.35
N GLY A 71 -12.23 13.21 5.88
CA GLY A 71 -11.39 13.36 4.71
C GLY A 71 -10.84 12.04 4.20
N VAL A 72 -10.18 12.09 3.05
CA VAL A 72 -9.62 10.92 2.37
C VAL A 72 -8.12 11.11 2.15
N ARG A 73 -7.35 10.10 2.52
CA ARG A 73 -6.01 9.87 1.99
C ARG A 73 -6.06 8.79 0.93
N LEU A 74 -5.78 9.19 -0.30
CA LEU A 74 -5.61 8.27 -1.42
C LEU A 74 -4.18 7.73 -1.39
N ASN A 75 -4.06 6.43 -1.18
CA ASN A 75 -2.80 5.69 -1.24
C ASN A 75 -2.61 5.12 -2.65
N LEU A 76 -1.63 5.65 -3.38
CA LEU A 76 -1.25 5.16 -4.70
C LEU A 76 -0.38 3.90 -4.54
N VAL A 77 -0.89 2.79 -5.03
CA VAL A 77 -0.25 1.47 -5.00
C VAL A 77 -0.38 0.85 -6.40
N GLY A 78 -0.13 -0.46 -6.56
CA GLY A 78 -0.23 -1.15 -7.85
C GLY A 78 0.99 -2.00 -8.11
N GLY A 79 1.38 -2.10 -9.39
CA GLY A 79 2.70 -2.54 -9.81
C GLY A 79 3.78 -1.58 -9.31
N GLU A 80 4.42 -0.82 -10.20
CA GLU A 80 5.32 0.27 -9.77
C GLU A 80 4.65 1.64 -9.98
N THR A 81 4.34 2.30 -8.87
CA THR A 81 3.62 3.58 -8.86
C THR A 81 4.35 4.67 -9.65
N PHE A 82 5.68 4.77 -9.56
CA PHE A 82 6.44 5.84 -10.19
C PHE A 82 7.05 5.46 -11.55
N LEU A 83 6.37 4.60 -12.32
CA LEU A 83 6.80 4.27 -13.69
C LEU A 83 6.69 5.44 -14.67
N ASN A 84 5.72 6.36 -14.48
CA ASN A 84 5.47 7.43 -15.44
C ASN A 84 5.19 8.77 -14.74
N TYR A 85 6.16 9.69 -14.84
CA TYR A 85 6.09 10.99 -14.19
C TYR A 85 4.87 11.83 -14.60
N ARG A 86 4.54 11.87 -15.90
CA ARG A 86 3.43 12.69 -16.42
C ARG A 86 2.09 12.23 -15.84
N LYS A 87 1.87 10.91 -15.79
CA LYS A 87 0.64 10.33 -15.22
C LYS A 87 0.50 10.62 -13.73
N ILE A 88 1.58 10.43 -12.95
CA ILE A 88 1.54 10.72 -11.52
C ILE A 88 1.33 12.21 -11.25
N LYS A 89 1.91 13.10 -12.06
CA LYS A 89 1.66 14.54 -11.97
C LYS A 89 0.19 14.88 -12.19
N GLU A 90 -0.49 14.24 -13.14
CA GLU A 90 -1.94 14.43 -13.34
C GLU A 90 -2.77 13.89 -12.16
N VAL A 91 -2.43 12.71 -11.63
CA VAL A 91 -3.05 12.16 -10.41
C VAL A 91 -2.90 13.13 -9.23
N VAL A 92 -1.70 13.66 -9.00
CA VAL A 92 -1.42 14.66 -7.95
C VAL A 92 -2.26 15.91 -8.12
N LYS A 93 -2.34 16.44 -9.36
CA LYS A 93 -3.14 17.62 -9.69
C LYS A 93 -4.63 17.39 -9.40
N GLN A 94 -5.18 16.25 -9.81
CA GLN A 94 -6.59 15.95 -9.61
C GLN A 94 -6.94 15.71 -8.13
N ALA A 95 -6.06 15.05 -7.39
CA ALA A 95 -6.21 14.86 -5.94
C ALA A 95 -6.20 16.20 -5.18
N LYS A 96 -5.24 17.09 -5.50
CA LYS A 96 -5.12 18.41 -4.86
C LYS A 96 -6.36 19.28 -5.06
N LYS A 97 -6.98 19.25 -6.25
CA LYS A 97 -8.23 19.97 -6.54
C LYS A 97 -9.38 19.62 -5.60
N ARG A 98 -9.36 18.42 -5.00
CA ARG A 98 -10.44 17.87 -4.15
C ARG A 98 -10.03 17.75 -2.69
N GLY A 99 -8.87 18.30 -2.31
CA GLY A 99 -8.37 18.22 -0.94
C GLY A 99 -7.97 16.81 -0.49
N LEU A 100 -7.78 15.87 -1.42
CA LEU A 100 -7.34 14.53 -1.08
C LEU A 100 -5.87 14.58 -0.66
N LYS A 101 -5.55 14.00 0.51
CA LYS A 101 -4.16 13.74 0.87
C LYS A 101 -3.64 12.57 0.05
N LEU A 102 -2.35 12.57 -0.24
CA LEU A 102 -1.71 11.50 -0.98
C LEU A 102 -0.73 10.72 -0.11
N SER A 103 -0.76 9.41 -0.27
CA SER A 103 0.37 8.55 0.06
C SER A 103 0.71 7.67 -1.14
N ALA A 104 1.90 7.07 -1.15
CA ALA A 104 2.27 6.08 -2.17
C ALA A 104 3.11 4.96 -1.58
N ILE A 105 3.10 3.80 -2.24
CA ILE A 105 4.04 2.71 -2.01
C ILE A 105 4.82 2.47 -3.31
N THR A 106 6.13 2.26 -3.22
CA THR A 106 7.01 2.07 -4.39
C THR A 106 8.09 1.03 -4.09
N ASN A 107 8.61 0.40 -5.14
CA ASN A 107 9.83 -0.40 -5.06
C ASN A 107 11.12 0.47 -5.08
N GLY A 108 10.99 1.79 -5.26
CA GLY A 108 12.07 2.78 -5.21
C GLY A 108 12.96 2.83 -6.46
N SER A 109 12.83 1.88 -7.39
CA SER A 109 13.75 1.71 -8.53
C SER A 109 13.74 2.88 -9.51
N ARG A 110 12.59 3.56 -9.69
CA ARG A 110 12.41 4.65 -10.67
C ARG A 110 12.43 6.06 -10.09
N ILE A 111 12.64 6.19 -8.79
CA ILE A 111 12.70 7.51 -8.15
C ILE A 111 13.96 8.25 -8.60
N ASN A 112 13.77 9.45 -9.12
CA ASN A 112 14.79 10.42 -9.53
C ASN A 112 14.51 11.78 -8.87
N ASN A 113 15.30 12.82 -9.14
CA ASN A 113 15.14 14.15 -8.53
C ASN A 113 13.77 14.79 -8.79
N ASP A 114 13.19 14.59 -9.98
CA ASP A 114 11.86 15.12 -10.29
C ASP A 114 10.78 14.45 -9.44
N PHE A 115 10.85 13.13 -9.26
CA PHE A 115 9.96 12.40 -8.37
C PHE A 115 10.20 12.75 -6.90
N ILE A 116 11.45 12.94 -6.47
CA ILE A 116 11.76 13.37 -5.10
C ILE A 116 11.06 14.71 -4.80
N ASN A 117 11.19 15.69 -5.69
CA ASN A 117 10.51 16.98 -5.57
C ASN A 117 8.99 16.83 -5.58
N LEU A 118 8.44 16.00 -6.49
CA LEU A 118 6.99 15.75 -6.55
C LEU A 118 6.47 15.13 -5.26
N ILE A 119 7.16 14.13 -4.73
CA ILE A 119 6.79 13.39 -3.51
C ILE A 119 6.86 14.32 -2.30
N ALA A 120 8.00 14.96 -2.09
CA ALA A 120 8.23 15.80 -0.91
C ALA A 120 7.20 16.95 -0.79
N ASN A 121 6.76 17.52 -1.92
CA ASN A 121 5.84 18.65 -1.94
C ASN A 121 4.35 18.29 -1.94
N ASN A 122 3.98 17.03 -2.22
CA ASN A 122 2.56 16.70 -2.46
C ASN A 122 2.05 15.46 -1.69
N PHE A 123 2.93 14.68 -1.07
CA PHE A 123 2.56 13.45 -0.37
C PHE A 123 2.70 13.62 1.14
N ALA A 124 1.70 13.14 1.88
CA ALA A 124 1.74 13.06 3.34
C ALA A 124 2.65 11.92 3.82
N SER A 125 2.74 10.82 3.04
CA SER A 125 3.62 9.71 3.35
C SER A 125 4.10 8.96 2.10
N ILE A 126 5.30 8.40 2.14
CA ILE A 126 5.85 7.52 1.10
C ILE A 126 6.35 6.22 1.74
N GLY A 127 5.95 5.08 1.16
CA GLY A 127 6.40 3.77 1.59
C GLY A 127 7.30 3.10 0.57
N PHE A 128 8.35 2.44 1.04
CA PHE A 128 9.28 1.66 0.22
C PHE A 128 9.11 0.18 0.53
N SER A 129 8.84 -0.60 -0.50
CA SER A 129 8.74 -2.05 -0.40
C SER A 129 10.16 -2.63 -0.40
N VAL A 130 10.60 -3.17 0.73
CA VAL A 130 11.93 -3.75 0.96
C VAL A 130 11.77 -5.07 1.71
N ASP A 131 11.96 -6.18 1.01
CA ASP A 131 11.83 -7.52 1.61
C ASP A 131 13.17 -8.07 2.08
N SER A 132 14.26 -7.64 1.46
CA SER A 132 15.61 -8.08 1.78
C SER A 132 16.63 -6.99 1.44
N VAL A 133 17.77 -7.03 2.12
CA VAL A 133 18.97 -6.24 1.77
C VAL A 133 20.05 -7.09 1.11
N ASP A 134 19.84 -8.40 1.02
CA ASP A 134 20.73 -9.33 0.33
C ASP A 134 20.40 -9.39 -1.18
N ASN A 135 21.46 -9.39 -2.00
CA ASN A 135 21.31 -9.40 -3.45
C ASN A 135 20.75 -10.75 -3.95
N SER A 136 21.18 -11.87 -3.36
CA SER A 136 20.75 -13.21 -3.77
C SER A 136 19.29 -13.46 -3.39
N THR A 137 18.88 -13.03 -2.20
CA THR A 137 17.49 -13.08 -1.77
C THR A 137 16.61 -12.19 -2.66
N ASN A 138 17.00 -10.94 -2.93
CA ASN A 138 16.22 -10.06 -3.82
C ASN A 138 16.12 -10.62 -5.25
N LEU A 139 17.18 -11.27 -5.75
CA LEU A 139 17.17 -11.97 -7.03
C LEU A 139 16.14 -13.10 -7.04
N ASN A 140 16.16 -13.97 -6.01
CA ASN A 140 15.23 -15.10 -5.87
C ASN A 140 13.78 -14.66 -5.65
N ILE A 141 13.57 -13.55 -4.94
CA ILE A 141 12.25 -12.95 -4.79
C ILE A 141 11.73 -12.44 -6.15
N GLY A 142 12.61 -11.90 -7.01
CA GLY A 142 12.25 -11.20 -8.25
C GLY A 142 12.18 -9.67 -8.11
N ARG A 143 12.82 -9.10 -7.07
CA ARG A 143 13.01 -7.65 -6.89
C ARG A 143 14.15 -7.13 -7.77
N VAL A 144 13.99 -7.35 -9.07
CA VAL A 144 15.02 -7.14 -10.09
C VAL A 144 14.42 -6.45 -11.30
N GLU A 145 15.10 -5.41 -11.77
CA GLU A 145 14.86 -4.82 -13.07
C GLU A 145 16.01 -5.18 -14.01
N LYS A 146 15.71 -5.91 -15.10
CA LYS A 146 16.72 -6.45 -16.01
C LYS A 146 17.73 -7.31 -15.24
N ASN A 147 18.95 -6.83 -15.04
CA ASN A 147 20.04 -7.49 -14.31
C ASN A 147 20.41 -6.75 -13.00
N ALA A 148 19.69 -5.69 -12.64
CA ALA A 148 19.94 -4.91 -11.43
C ALA A 148 18.94 -5.30 -10.34
N VAL A 149 19.47 -5.86 -9.25
CA VAL A 149 18.69 -6.12 -8.03
C VAL A 149 18.36 -4.79 -7.33
N MET A 150 17.31 -4.80 -6.50
CA MET A 150 16.98 -3.66 -5.64
C MET A 150 18.21 -3.24 -4.82
N ASN A 151 18.57 -1.95 -4.89
CA ASN A 151 19.70 -1.39 -4.16
C ASN A 151 19.21 -0.70 -2.86
N PRO A 152 19.52 -1.24 -1.66
CA PRO A 152 19.15 -0.63 -0.38
C PRO A 152 19.75 0.77 -0.17
N GLU A 153 20.99 1.01 -0.59
CA GLU A 153 21.66 2.32 -0.47
C GLU A 153 20.95 3.40 -1.28
N LYS A 154 20.48 3.05 -2.48
CA LYS A 154 19.65 3.95 -3.30
C LYS A 154 18.38 4.36 -2.54
N ILE A 155 17.74 3.44 -1.85
CA ILE A 155 16.53 3.73 -1.05
C ILE A 155 16.88 4.66 0.11
N ILE A 156 17.96 4.37 0.85
CA ILE A 156 18.45 5.22 1.95
C ILE A 156 18.71 6.65 1.46
N HIS A 157 19.46 6.80 0.36
CA HIS A 157 19.74 8.11 -0.24
C HIS A 157 18.48 8.82 -0.72
N THR A 158 17.55 8.09 -1.35
CA THR A 158 16.27 8.64 -1.80
C THR A 158 15.47 9.20 -0.63
N ILE A 159 15.38 8.45 0.47
CA ILE A 159 14.66 8.87 1.67
C ILE A 159 15.32 10.10 2.30
N ALA A 160 16.65 10.13 2.39
CA ALA A 160 17.39 11.29 2.88
C ALA A 160 17.10 12.55 2.02
N SER A 161 17.13 12.41 0.69
CA SER A 161 16.86 13.52 -0.23
C SER A 161 15.42 14.03 -0.15
N ILE A 162 14.43 13.15 0.04
CA ILE A 162 13.03 13.57 0.26
C ILE A 162 12.92 14.33 1.59
N ARG A 163 13.54 13.83 2.67
CA ARG A 163 13.51 14.47 3.99
C ARG A 163 14.23 15.81 4.04
N ALA A 164 15.27 15.99 3.23
CA ALA A 164 15.95 17.29 3.10
C ALA A 164 15.00 18.39 2.59
N ILE A 165 14.01 18.04 1.76
CA ILE A 165 12.99 18.97 1.25
C ILE A 165 11.78 19.05 2.20
N ASN A 166 11.34 17.91 2.72
CA ASN A 166 10.20 17.84 3.65
C ASN A 166 10.53 16.94 4.86
N PRO A 167 11.05 17.52 5.96
CA PRO A 167 11.38 16.76 7.18
C PRO A 167 10.16 16.12 7.86
N LYS A 168 8.94 16.57 7.54
CA LYS A 168 7.69 16.10 8.16
C LYS A 168 7.04 14.95 7.41
N ILE A 169 7.54 14.56 6.23
CA ILE A 169 6.95 13.46 5.46
C ILE A 169 7.06 12.14 6.24
N GLU A 170 5.96 11.40 6.33
CA GLU A 170 5.99 10.08 6.95
C GLU A 170 6.65 9.06 6.01
N ILE A 171 7.71 8.41 6.49
CA ILE A 171 8.38 7.32 5.78
C ILE A 171 7.83 5.98 6.26
N LYS A 172 7.52 5.09 5.32
CA LYS A 172 7.10 3.72 5.61
C LYS A 172 8.06 2.72 4.97
N VAL A 173 8.28 1.59 5.62
CA VAL A 173 8.89 0.41 4.99
C VAL A 173 7.87 -0.71 5.02
N ASN A 174 7.71 -1.41 3.91
CA ASN A 174 6.86 -2.59 3.79
C ASN A 174 7.73 -3.80 3.48
N THR A 175 7.60 -4.85 4.28
CA THR A 175 8.37 -6.10 4.13
C THR A 175 7.41 -7.28 4.09
N VAL A 176 7.49 -8.09 3.05
CA VAL A 176 6.85 -9.40 2.98
C VAL A 176 7.85 -10.46 3.44
N VAL A 177 7.55 -11.14 4.53
CA VAL A 177 8.35 -12.23 5.08
C VAL A 177 7.92 -13.54 4.43
N SER A 178 8.89 -14.22 3.83
CA SER A 178 8.78 -15.48 3.11
C SER A 178 9.91 -16.42 3.54
N ASP A 179 9.92 -17.62 3.00
CA ASP A 179 10.96 -18.62 3.25
C ASP A 179 12.36 -18.09 2.91
N LEU A 180 12.45 -17.16 1.94
CA LEU A 180 13.70 -16.60 1.43
C LEU A 180 14.36 -15.60 2.39
N ASN A 181 13.59 -14.90 3.23
CA ASN A 181 14.10 -13.81 4.08
C ASN A 181 13.74 -13.96 5.58
N LYS A 182 13.03 -15.01 5.99
CA LYS A 182 12.60 -15.22 7.40
C LYS A 182 13.76 -15.23 8.41
N SER A 183 14.97 -15.53 7.95
CA SER A 183 16.19 -15.56 8.77
C SER A 183 17.02 -14.28 8.70
N GLU A 184 16.67 -13.34 7.82
CA GLU A 184 17.41 -12.07 7.68
C GLU A 184 17.20 -11.16 8.90
N ASP A 185 18.18 -10.29 9.10
CA ASP A 185 18.13 -9.18 10.05
C ASP A 185 18.23 -7.85 9.28
N LEU A 186 17.13 -7.09 9.24
CA LEU A 186 17.03 -5.80 8.56
C LEU A 186 17.36 -4.63 9.50
N SER A 187 17.87 -4.94 10.68
CA SER A 187 18.16 -4.00 11.76
C SER A 187 18.96 -2.77 11.35
N ASP A 188 20.04 -2.95 10.60
CA ASP A 188 20.91 -1.85 10.18
C ASP A 188 20.23 -0.97 9.14
N PHE A 189 19.50 -1.57 8.21
CA PHE A 189 18.73 -0.85 7.19
C PHE A 189 17.62 0.00 7.82
N ILE A 190 16.83 -0.60 8.71
CA ILE A 190 15.75 0.11 9.41
C ILE A 190 16.32 1.21 10.31
N GLY A 191 17.47 0.97 10.96
CA GLY A 191 18.19 1.98 11.74
C GLY A 191 18.63 3.19 10.91
N GLN A 192 19.13 2.97 9.70
CA GLN A 192 19.55 4.06 8.79
C GLN A 192 18.37 4.83 8.21
N VAL A 193 17.31 4.13 7.81
CA VAL A 193 16.12 4.75 7.21
C VAL A 193 15.25 5.46 8.25
N MET A 194 15.23 5.00 9.50
CA MET A 194 14.39 5.54 10.58
C MET A 194 12.92 5.75 10.15
N PRO A 195 12.21 4.73 9.66
CA PRO A 195 10.84 4.92 9.17
C PRO A 195 9.88 5.23 10.33
N ASN A 196 8.83 6.01 10.05
CA ASN A 196 7.74 6.24 11.00
C ASN A 196 6.89 4.98 11.21
N LYS A 197 6.91 4.06 10.23
CA LYS A 197 6.13 2.82 10.25
C LYS A 197 6.85 1.73 9.45
N TRP A 198 6.97 0.55 10.03
CA TRP A 198 7.41 -0.66 9.36
C TRP A 198 6.27 -1.68 9.34
N LYS A 199 5.65 -1.87 8.17
CA LYS A 199 4.65 -2.92 7.98
C LYS A 199 5.34 -4.22 7.61
N ILE A 200 5.07 -5.26 8.39
CA ILE A 200 5.62 -6.59 8.18
C ILE A 200 4.45 -7.52 7.88
N PHE A 201 4.44 -8.08 6.68
CA PHE A 201 3.41 -8.99 6.20
C PHE A 201 3.97 -10.40 6.14
N LYS A 202 3.17 -11.39 6.53
CA LYS A 202 3.45 -12.77 6.17
C LYS A 202 3.08 -12.99 4.71
N VAL A 203 3.87 -13.76 3.95
CA VAL A 203 3.51 -14.10 2.56
C VAL A 203 2.13 -14.81 2.48
N LEU A 204 1.34 -14.45 1.47
CA LEU A 204 -0.02 -14.94 1.24
C LEU A 204 -0.03 -16.23 0.40
N PRO A 205 -0.62 -17.34 0.87
CA PRO A 205 -0.83 -18.55 0.08
C PRO A 205 -1.64 -18.32 -1.20
N VAL A 206 -2.61 -17.41 -1.14
CA VAL A 206 -3.49 -17.07 -2.28
C VAL A 206 -2.70 -16.52 -3.47
N VAL A 207 -1.55 -15.90 -3.22
CA VAL A 207 -0.74 -15.20 -4.24
C VAL A 207 0.44 -16.06 -4.68
N ALA A 208 1.02 -16.83 -3.76
CA ALA A 208 2.12 -17.73 -4.05
C ALA A 208 1.98 -19.03 -3.25
N ASN A 209 2.00 -20.16 -3.96
CA ASN A 209 2.11 -21.49 -3.34
C ASN A 209 3.56 -21.84 -2.96
N HIS A 210 4.51 -20.92 -3.19
CA HIS A 210 5.93 -21.11 -2.94
C HIS A 210 6.43 -20.10 -1.90
N HIS A 211 7.49 -20.45 -1.19
CA HIS A 211 8.13 -19.64 -0.15
C HIS A 211 7.25 -19.31 1.06
N LEU A 212 6.24 -20.15 1.34
CA LEU A 212 5.39 -20.03 2.53
C LEU A 212 6.19 -20.27 3.82
N ILE A 213 5.75 -19.64 4.90
CA ILE A 213 6.34 -19.79 6.24
C ILE A 213 5.26 -20.14 7.27
N SER A 214 5.67 -20.82 8.34
CA SER A 214 4.79 -21.07 9.49
C SER A 214 4.57 -19.80 10.32
N GLU A 215 3.51 -19.77 11.13
CA GLU A 215 3.32 -18.71 12.14
C GLU A 215 4.54 -18.58 13.06
N GLU A 216 5.11 -19.71 13.48
CA GLU A 216 6.27 -19.72 14.36
C GLU A 216 7.50 -19.06 13.70
N GLN A 217 7.72 -19.30 12.40
CA GLN A 217 8.79 -18.66 11.63
C GLN A 217 8.56 -17.15 11.50
N PHE A 218 7.32 -16.72 11.29
CA PHE A 218 6.94 -15.31 11.24
C PHE A 218 7.17 -14.62 12.61
N THR A 219 6.72 -15.22 13.70
CA THR A 219 6.96 -14.73 15.07
C THR A 219 8.44 -14.67 15.41
N ARG A 220 9.26 -15.63 14.93
CA ARG A 220 10.73 -15.57 15.06
C ARG A 220 11.31 -14.34 14.35
N PHE A 221 10.83 -13.99 13.16
CA PHE A 221 11.24 -12.77 12.45
C PHE A 221 10.87 -11.51 13.24
N LEU A 222 9.64 -11.42 13.76
CA LEU A 222 9.19 -10.27 14.56
C LEU A 222 10.04 -10.08 15.83
N ARG A 223 10.27 -11.17 16.58
CA ARG A 223 11.07 -11.15 17.81
C ARG A 223 12.53 -10.73 17.58
N ARG A 224 13.14 -11.13 16.46
CA ARG A 224 14.49 -10.66 16.08
C ARG A 224 14.55 -9.14 15.97
N HIS A 225 13.47 -8.51 15.54
CA HIS A 225 13.38 -7.07 15.32
C HIS A 225 12.60 -6.32 16.41
N GLN A 226 12.39 -6.93 17.58
CA GLN A 226 11.58 -6.37 18.68
C GLN A 226 12.03 -4.98 19.14
N ARG A 227 13.32 -4.63 18.93
CA ARG A 227 13.85 -3.29 19.23
C ARG A 227 13.15 -2.16 18.46
N PHE A 228 12.45 -2.50 17.36
CA PHE A 228 11.63 -1.58 16.58
C PHE A 228 10.13 -1.71 16.85
N GLY A 229 9.73 -2.36 17.97
CA GLY A 229 8.33 -2.67 18.27
C GLY A 229 7.37 -1.48 18.20
N GLU A 230 7.84 -0.26 18.52
CA GLU A 230 7.00 0.95 18.46
C GLU A 230 6.57 1.35 17.04
N ILE A 231 7.36 0.96 16.03
CA ILE A 231 7.10 1.26 14.62
C ILE A 231 6.64 0.04 13.83
N ILE A 232 6.70 -1.17 14.40
CA ILE A 232 6.26 -2.41 13.75
C ILE A 232 4.74 -2.53 13.78
N TYR A 233 4.17 -2.75 12.60
CA TYR A 233 2.80 -3.15 12.38
C TYR A 233 2.84 -4.49 11.65
N ALA A 234 2.78 -5.57 12.41
CA ALA A 234 2.68 -6.91 11.87
C ALA A 234 1.23 -7.18 11.48
N GLU A 235 0.99 -7.62 10.26
CA GLU A 235 -0.34 -8.03 9.78
C GLU A 235 -0.24 -9.48 9.31
N ASP A 236 -0.98 -10.38 9.95
CA ASP A 236 -1.29 -11.70 9.38
C ASP A 236 -2.45 -11.56 8.36
N ASN A 237 -2.50 -12.47 7.42
CA ASN A 237 -3.40 -12.50 6.28
C ASN A 237 -4.87 -12.35 6.68
N THR A 238 -5.27 -12.93 7.82
CA THR A 238 -6.62 -12.84 8.38
C THR A 238 -7.04 -11.41 8.75
N GLU A 239 -6.07 -10.57 9.10
CA GLU A 239 -6.28 -9.16 9.45
C GLU A 239 -6.40 -8.26 8.21
N MET A 240 -5.83 -8.68 7.07
CA MET A 240 -5.91 -7.95 5.80
C MET A 240 -7.27 -8.11 5.10
N VAL A 241 -7.94 -9.25 5.28
CA VAL A 241 -9.25 -9.54 4.66
C VAL A 241 -10.33 -8.57 5.18
N ASP A 242 -11.04 -7.93 4.24
CA ASP A 242 -12.11 -6.94 4.44
C ASP A 242 -11.68 -5.65 5.17
N SER A 243 -10.38 -5.44 5.38
CA SER A 243 -9.88 -4.31 6.16
C SER A 243 -9.30 -3.18 5.31
N TYR A 244 -9.09 -3.39 4.01
CA TYR A 244 -8.60 -2.41 3.05
C TYR A 244 -9.71 -2.02 2.08
N ILE A 245 -9.87 -0.74 1.77
CA ILE A 245 -10.61 -0.30 0.59
C ILE A 245 -9.61 -0.29 -0.57
N MET A 246 -9.76 -1.21 -1.51
CA MET A 246 -8.86 -1.37 -2.65
C MET A 246 -9.61 -1.17 -3.96
N ILE A 247 -9.01 -0.40 -4.87
CA ILE A 247 -9.52 -0.12 -6.20
C ILE A 247 -8.49 -0.63 -7.20
N ASP A 248 -8.89 -1.48 -8.13
CA ASP A 248 -8.01 -2.03 -9.16
C ASP A 248 -7.71 -1.00 -10.28
N PRO A 249 -6.81 -1.32 -11.24
CA PRO A 249 -6.44 -0.36 -12.29
C PRO A 249 -7.59 0.15 -13.16
N ILE A 250 -8.68 -0.62 -13.31
CA ILE A 250 -9.85 -0.25 -14.12
C ILE A 250 -10.99 0.35 -13.30
N GLY A 251 -10.77 0.60 -12.01
CA GLY A 251 -11.71 1.31 -11.15
C GLY A 251 -12.80 0.45 -10.53
N ARG A 252 -12.56 -0.83 -10.29
CA ARG A 252 -13.45 -1.69 -9.50
C ARG A 252 -12.96 -1.76 -8.07
N PHE A 253 -13.88 -1.78 -7.10
CA PHE A 253 -13.49 -2.22 -5.77
C PHE A 253 -13.15 -3.71 -5.80
N PHE A 254 -12.19 -4.11 -4.98
CA PHE A 254 -11.89 -5.53 -4.80
C PHE A 254 -11.49 -5.85 -3.36
N GLN A 255 -11.76 -7.09 -2.95
CA GLN A 255 -11.39 -7.64 -1.65
C GLN A 255 -10.74 -9.00 -1.82
N ASN A 256 -9.81 -9.33 -0.93
CA ASN A 256 -9.33 -10.71 -0.80
C ASN A 256 -10.53 -11.61 -0.45
N SER A 257 -10.63 -12.75 -1.12
CA SER A 257 -11.64 -13.77 -0.85
C SER A 257 -10.97 -15.13 -0.83
N ASP A 258 -11.46 -16.02 0.04
CA ASP A 258 -11.07 -17.43 0.01
C ASP A 258 -11.64 -18.16 -1.22
N PHE A 259 -12.49 -17.49 -2.02
CA PHE A 259 -13.16 -18.01 -3.21
C PHE A 259 -12.70 -17.29 -4.50
N ASN A 260 -12.92 -17.88 -5.68
CA ASN A 260 -12.73 -17.28 -7.02
C ASN A 260 -11.36 -16.61 -7.28
N ASN A 261 -10.29 -17.40 -7.39
CA ASN A 261 -8.92 -16.90 -7.66
C ASN A 261 -8.39 -15.89 -6.62
N GLY A 262 -8.96 -15.86 -5.41
CA GLY A 262 -8.46 -15.05 -4.31
C GLY A 262 -9.09 -13.67 -4.19
N TYR A 263 -9.95 -13.26 -5.12
CA TYR A 263 -10.47 -11.89 -5.15
C TYR A 263 -11.94 -11.80 -5.59
N TYR A 264 -12.71 -10.98 -4.87
CA TYR A 264 -14.04 -10.55 -5.27
C TYR A 264 -14.02 -9.11 -5.76
N TYR A 265 -14.77 -8.80 -6.82
CA TYR A 265 -14.77 -7.48 -7.48
C TYR A 265 -16.18 -6.91 -7.59
N SER A 266 -16.30 -5.60 -7.38
CA SER A 266 -17.50 -4.85 -7.77
C SER A 266 -17.55 -4.61 -9.28
N ARG A 267 -18.68 -4.09 -9.76
CA ARG A 267 -18.72 -3.38 -11.05
C ARG A 267 -17.87 -2.10 -11.00
N PRO A 268 -17.39 -1.59 -12.16
CA PRO A 268 -16.57 -0.39 -12.21
C PRO A 268 -17.28 0.84 -11.62
N ILE A 269 -16.59 1.58 -10.75
CA ILE A 269 -17.09 2.79 -10.08
C ILE A 269 -17.61 3.80 -11.09
N LEU A 270 -16.92 3.98 -12.22
CA LEU A 270 -17.30 4.93 -13.26
C LEU A 270 -18.54 4.51 -14.07
N GLN A 271 -18.98 3.25 -13.95
CA GLN A 271 -20.17 2.74 -14.61
C GLN A 271 -21.41 2.82 -13.71
N VAL A 272 -21.29 2.47 -12.43
CA VAL A 272 -22.44 2.30 -11.52
C VAL A 272 -22.51 3.34 -10.41
N GLY A 273 -21.46 4.16 -10.26
CA GLY A 273 -21.31 5.10 -9.15
C GLY A 273 -20.72 4.44 -7.90
N ILE A 274 -20.05 5.25 -7.07
CA ILE A 274 -19.27 4.73 -5.94
C ILE A 274 -20.11 4.05 -4.87
N HIS A 275 -21.32 4.55 -4.60
CA HIS A 275 -22.23 3.97 -3.62
C HIS A 275 -22.64 2.54 -4.04
N GLN A 276 -23.07 2.36 -5.29
CA GLN A 276 -23.46 1.05 -5.79
C GLN A 276 -22.27 0.10 -5.87
N ALA A 277 -21.13 0.55 -6.38
CA ALA A 277 -19.92 -0.28 -6.46
C ALA A 277 -19.45 -0.72 -5.06
N PHE A 278 -19.55 0.15 -4.04
CA PHE A 278 -19.14 -0.17 -2.69
C PHE A 278 -20.08 -1.17 -2.00
N ASN A 279 -21.39 -1.09 -2.26
CA ASN A 279 -22.37 -2.08 -1.78
C ASN A 279 -22.16 -3.49 -2.35
N GLU A 280 -21.35 -3.61 -3.40
CA GLU A 280 -21.00 -4.89 -4.04
C GLU A 280 -19.69 -5.46 -3.49
N ILE A 281 -19.15 -4.97 -2.38
CA ILE A 281 -18.02 -5.61 -1.68
C ILE A 281 -18.29 -5.72 -0.18
N ASN A 282 -17.64 -6.68 0.46
CA ASN A 282 -17.59 -6.73 1.91
C ASN A 282 -16.63 -5.66 2.44
N PHE A 283 -17.01 -4.97 3.52
CA PHE A 283 -16.15 -4.05 4.23
C PHE A 283 -16.39 -4.16 5.73
N ASN A 284 -15.33 -4.44 6.49
CA ASN A 284 -15.39 -4.51 7.93
C ASN A 284 -14.75 -3.26 8.55
N ALA A 285 -15.57 -2.28 8.90
CA ALA A 285 -15.13 -1.03 9.51
C ALA A 285 -14.31 -1.27 10.80
N ASN A 286 -14.67 -2.27 11.62
CA ASN A 286 -13.93 -2.58 12.85
C ASN A 286 -12.51 -3.08 12.55
N LYS A 287 -12.34 -3.98 11.57
CA LYS A 287 -11.02 -4.41 11.09
C LYS A 287 -10.23 -3.26 10.46
N PHE A 288 -10.90 -2.38 9.70
CA PHE A 288 -10.25 -1.19 9.15
C PHE A 288 -9.62 -0.32 10.26
N TYR A 289 -10.33 -0.10 11.38
CA TYR A 289 -9.81 0.67 12.51
C TYR A 289 -8.73 -0.07 13.31
N SER A 290 -8.82 -1.40 13.46
CA SER A 290 -7.86 -2.18 14.27
C SER A 290 -6.45 -2.17 13.70
N ARG A 291 -6.29 -2.04 12.38
CA ARG A 291 -4.99 -1.92 11.69
C ARG A 291 -4.09 -0.78 12.14
N TYR A 292 -4.64 0.20 12.87
CA TYR A 292 -3.85 1.31 13.41
C TYR A 292 -3.35 1.03 14.83
N LYS A 293 -3.72 -0.10 15.44
CA LYS A 293 -3.15 -0.58 16.70
C LYS A 293 -1.77 -1.18 16.44
N ARG A 294 -0.83 -0.94 17.36
CA ARG A 294 0.54 -1.49 17.30
C ARG A 294 0.51 -2.97 17.68
N ALA A 295 1.45 -3.75 17.14
CA ALA A 295 1.62 -5.14 17.57
C ALA A 295 2.05 -5.17 19.04
N SER A 296 1.32 -5.92 19.87
CA SER A 296 1.79 -6.29 21.22
C SER A 296 2.73 -7.47 21.07
N LEU A 297 4.04 -7.19 21.02
CA LEU A 297 5.08 -8.21 21.11
C LEU A 297 5.30 -8.51 22.59
N ASN A 298 4.59 -9.51 23.12
CA ASN A 298 4.87 -10.10 24.43
C ASN A 298 5.81 -11.29 24.29
#